data_AF-A0A875RVK0-F1
#
_entry.id   AF-A0A875RVK0-F1
#
_cell.length_a   1.000
_cell.length_b   1.000
_cell.length_c   1.000
_cell.angle_alpha   90.00
_cell.angle_beta   90.00
_cell.angle_gamma   90.00
#
_symmetry.space_group_name_H-M   'P 1'
#
loop_
_entity.id
_entity.type
_entity.pdbx_description
1 polymer ?
#
loop_
_entity_poly.entity_id
_entity_poly.type
_entity_poly.pdbx_seq_one_letter_code
_entity_poly.pdbx_strand_id
1 'polypeptide(L)'
;MLEGKFEQASTMKKVIEAIKDSVKLCNFNCSQSDGITVQAIDDSRVLLIALKLDPSCFQEFRCDKDSVLGLDLESLGVILKQGSSNDIMTLIAEDNPDVLLLVFEDHEKDRISEFSLKLIDIDSDVLTIDDMDHDCSISMPSADFAKVVRDMRTLSESLQILVTKDSIKFKADGSIGTGSVILKAHTDLDDTKKSVRIDMNKPVNLSFGAKYLNDIVKASSLADTVNIKLTDKAPALIEYKLQGGYLRYYLAPKFEDEE
;
A
#
# COMPACT_ATOMS: atom_id res chain seq x y z
N MET A 1 -1.70 16.80 -21.31
CA MET A 1 -0.40 16.13 -21.14
C MET A 1 -0.19 15.92 -19.66
N LEU A 2 0.29 14.74 -19.27
CA LEU A 2 0.78 14.44 -17.94
C LEU A 2 2.30 14.52 -17.93
N GLU A 3 2.85 15.21 -16.92
CA GLU A 3 4.26 15.24 -16.58
C GLU A 3 4.38 15.20 -15.05
N GLY A 4 4.88 14.09 -14.50
CA GLY A 4 5.07 13.88 -13.07
C GLY A 4 6.51 13.53 -12.76
N LYS A 5 7.25 14.46 -12.16
CA LYS A 5 8.68 14.34 -11.85
C LYS A 5 8.90 14.02 -10.37
N PHE A 6 9.45 12.85 -10.07
CA PHE A 6 9.86 12.45 -8.75
C PHE A 6 11.32 12.82 -8.51
N GLU A 7 11.61 13.40 -7.34
CA GLU A 7 12.99 13.66 -6.90
C GLU A 7 13.81 12.35 -6.80
N GLN A 8 13.17 11.25 -6.42
CA GLN A 8 13.79 9.93 -6.37
C GLN A 8 12.89 8.86 -6.97
N ALA A 9 13.43 8.10 -7.92
CA ALA A 9 12.79 6.92 -8.50
C ALA A 9 12.42 5.87 -7.44
N SER A 10 13.12 5.86 -6.30
CA SER A 10 12.83 4.97 -5.17
C SER A 10 11.38 5.04 -4.69
N THR A 11 10.73 6.21 -4.77
CA THR A 11 9.34 6.40 -4.35
C THR A 11 8.40 5.53 -5.18
N MET A 12 8.41 5.69 -6.51
CA MET A 12 7.56 4.90 -7.40
C MET A 12 7.91 3.41 -7.34
N LYS A 13 9.20 3.06 -7.25
CA LYS A 13 9.63 1.67 -7.08
C LYS A 13 8.99 1.00 -5.87
N LYS A 14 9.08 1.64 -4.71
CA LYS A 14 8.51 1.11 -3.47
C LYS A 14 6.99 1.00 -3.55
N VAL A 15 6.33 1.97 -4.20
CA VAL A 15 4.87 1.93 -4.42
C VAL A 15 4.50 0.71 -5.26
N ILE A 16 5.14 0.51 -6.41
CA ILE A 16 4.84 -0.62 -7.29
C ILE A 16 5.18 -1.97 -6.63
N GLU A 17 6.32 -2.09 -5.95
CA GLU A 17 6.67 -3.29 -5.19
C GLU A 17 5.64 -3.62 -4.08
N ALA A 18 4.94 -2.61 -3.55
CA ALA A 18 3.92 -2.79 -2.52
C ALA A 18 2.56 -3.27 -3.06
N ILE A 19 2.28 -3.15 -4.36
CA ILE A 19 0.96 -3.46 -4.94
C ILE A 19 0.97 -4.53 -6.04
N LYS A 20 2.07 -4.71 -6.76
CA LYS A 20 2.15 -5.58 -7.95
C LYS A 20 1.86 -7.06 -7.72
N ASP A 21 2.06 -7.54 -6.48
CA ASP A 21 1.83 -8.96 -6.15
C ASP A 21 0.37 -9.23 -5.75
N SER A 22 -0.39 -8.16 -5.49
CA SER A 22 -1.81 -8.23 -5.16
C SER A 22 -2.71 -7.96 -6.37
N VAL A 23 -2.26 -7.13 -7.30
CA VAL A 23 -2.99 -6.74 -8.50
C VAL A 23 -2.03 -6.72 -9.68
N LYS A 24 -2.45 -7.30 -10.82
CA LYS A 24 -1.65 -7.31 -12.05
C LYS A 24 -1.88 -6.08 -12.92
N LEU A 25 -3.14 -5.73 -13.16
CA LEU A 25 -3.54 -4.64 -14.04
C LEU A 25 -4.29 -3.60 -13.23
N CYS A 26 -3.95 -2.32 -13.37
CA CYS A 26 -4.71 -1.25 -12.73
C CYS A 26 -4.66 0.07 -13.50
N ASN A 27 -5.68 0.89 -13.26
CA ASN A 27 -5.79 2.23 -13.80
C ASN A 27 -5.15 3.25 -12.85
N PHE A 28 -4.23 4.04 -13.40
CA PHE A 28 -3.69 5.24 -12.76
C PHE A 28 -4.49 6.43 -13.27
N ASN A 29 -5.38 6.95 -12.42
CA ASN A 29 -6.17 8.14 -12.73
C ASN A 29 -5.35 9.37 -12.35
N CYS A 30 -5.04 10.20 -13.32
CA CYS A 30 -4.23 11.40 -13.15
C CYS A 30 -5.10 12.65 -13.33
N SER A 31 -5.01 13.58 -12.39
CA SER A 31 -5.64 14.90 -12.48
C SER A 31 -4.75 15.95 -11.84
N GLN A 32 -4.90 17.21 -12.24
CA GLN A 32 -4.12 18.31 -11.66
C GLN A 32 -4.39 18.50 -10.16
N SER A 33 -5.62 18.23 -9.71
CA SER A 33 -6.05 18.45 -8.32
C SER A 33 -5.63 17.32 -7.38
N ASP A 34 -5.81 16.07 -7.80
CA ASP A 34 -5.62 14.90 -6.94
C ASP A 34 -4.28 14.20 -7.16
N GLY A 35 -3.51 14.63 -8.16
CA GLY A 35 -2.25 13.99 -8.52
C GLY A 35 -2.51 12.67 -9.23
N ILE A 36 -1.96 11.58 -8.68
CA ILE A 36 -2.15 10.23 -9.21
C ILE A 36 -2.88 9.38 -8.18
N THR A 37 -4.00 8.79 -8.59
CA THR A 37 -4.77 7.86 -7.77
C THR A 37 -4.88 6.49 -8.45
N VAL A 38 -4.82 5.43 -7.64
CA VAL A 38 -5.05 4.06 -8.12
C VAL A 38 -6.05 3.42 -7.18
N GLN A 39 -7.04 2.76 -7.75
CA GLN A 39 -7.92 1.87 -7.02
C GLN A 39 -8.01 0.55 -7.77
N ALA A 40 -7.80 -0.55 -7.06
CA ALA A 40 -7.85 -1.88 -7.65
C ALA A 40 -8.26 -2.93 -6.63
N ILE A 41 -8.94 -3.95 -7.11
CA ILE A 41 -9.40 -5.10 -6.33
C ILE A 41 -8.64 -6.33 -6.85
N ASP A 42 -8.22 -7.20 -5.94
CA ASP A 42 -7.59 -8.45 -6.31
C ASP A 42 -8.57 -9.43 -6.98
N ASP A 43 -8.05 -10.46 -7.65
CA ASP A 43 -8.88 -11.45 -8.39
C ASP A 43 -9.91 -12.15 -7.49
N SER A 44 -9.61 -12.32 -6.19
CA SER A 44 -10.53 -12.95 -5.23
C SER A 44 -11.57 -11.99 -4.65
N ARG A 45 -11.47 -10.69 -4.92
CA ARG A 45 -12.34 -9.63 -4.39
C ARG A 45 -12.37 -9.54 -2.86
N VAL A 46 -11.27 -9.90 -2.22
CA VAL A 46 -11.09 -9.88 -0.75
C VAL A 46 -10.23 -8.69 -0.31
N LEU A 47 -9.36 -8.20 -1.19
CA LEU A 47 -8.43 -7.11 -0.96
C LEU A 47 -8.67 -5.96 -1.98
N LEU A 48 -8.99 -4.78 -1.46
CA LEU A 48 -9.03 -3.53 -2.21
C LEU A 48 -7.81 -2.69 -1.85
N ILE A 49 -7.14 -2.15 -2.86
CA ILE A 49 -6.00 -1.24 -2.75
C ILE A 49 -6.46 0.15 -3.19
N ALA A 50 -6.13 1.16 -2.40
CA ALA A 50 -6.33 2.56 -2.74
C ALA A 50 -5.02 3.34 -2.50
N LEU A 51 -4.42 3.83 -3.58
CA LEU A 51 -3.24 4.69 -3.57
C LEU A 51 -3.66 6.12 -3.90
N LYS A 52 -3.11 7.08 -3.17
CA LYS A 52 -3.13 8.50 -3.52
C LYS A 52 -1.71 9.05 -3.44
N LEU A 53 -1.26 9.67 -4.52
CA LEU A 53 -0.04 10.45 -4.63
C LEU A 53 -0.45 11.87 -5.00
N ASP A 54 -0.55 12.74 -4.00
CA ASP A 54 -0.86 14.16 -4.19
C ASP A 54 0.22 14.83 -5.06
N PRO A 55 -0.08 15.95 -5.72
CA PRO A 55 0.92 16.71 -6.49
C PRO A 55 2.18 17.08 -5.69
N SER A 56 2.08 17.18 -4.36
CA SER A 56 3.22 17.45 -3.47
C SER A 56 4.18 16.26 -3.29
N CYS A 57 3.84 15.06 -3.77
CA CYS A 57 4.78 13.93 -3.86
C CYS A 57 5.84 14.10 -4.97
N PHE A 58 5.63 15.07 -5.85
CA PHE A 58 6.45 15.31 -7.03
C PHE A 58 7.23 16.60 -6.86
N GLN A 59 8.43 16.64 -7.41
CA GLN A 59 9.20 17.87 -7.56
C GLN A 59 8.47 18.83 -8.50
N GLU A 60 7.93 18.29 -9.60
CA GLU A 60 7.12 19.00 -10.59
C GLU A 60 5.96 18.10 -11.00
N PHE A 61 4.74 18.66 -11.02
CA PHE A 61 3.55 17.93 -11.44
C PHE A 61 2.66 18.80 -12.31
N ARG A 62 2.36 18.31 -13.51
CA ARG A 62 1.47 18.93 -14.47
C ARG A 62 0.57 17.88 -15.11
N CYS A 63 -0.73 18.12 -15.09
CA CYS A 63 -1.73 17.29 -15.73
C CYS A 63 -2.77 18.21 -16.39
N ASP A 64 -2.62 18.49 -17.68
CA ASP A 64 -3.46 19.49 -18.37
C ASP A 64 -4.91 19.02 -18.54
N LYS A 65 -5.11 17.71 -18.61
CA LYS A 65 -6.40 17.04 -18.79
C LYS A 65 -6.38 15.76 -17.99
N ASP A 66 -7.50 15.45 -17.36
CA ASP A 66 -7.67 14.19 -16.66
C ASP A 66 -7.42 13.03 -17.63
N SER A 67 -6.57 12.11 -17.22
CA SER A 67 -6.15 10.98 -18.04
C SER A 67 -6.14 9.71 -17.22
N VAL A 68 -6.50 8.59 -17.85
CA VAL A 68 -6.45 7.26 -17.23
C VAL A 68 -5.38 6.45 -17.93
N LEU A 69 -4.40 5.97 -17.17
CA LEU A 69 -3.32 5.13 -17.69
C LEU A 69 -3.51 3.71 -17.18
N GLY A 70 -3.97 2.81 -18.04
CA GLY A 70 -4.06 1.39 -17.73
C GLY A 70 -2.69 0.72 -17.87
N LEU A 71 -2.19 0.16 -16.78
CA LEU A 71 -0.84 -0.38 -16.67
C LEU A 71 -0.82 -1.83 -16.20
N ASP A 72 0.05 -2.63 -16.81
CA ASP A 72 0.53 -3.90 -16.25
C ASP A 72 1.65 -3.61 -15.25
N LEU A 73 1.39 -3.93 -13.97
CA LEU A 73 2.29 -3.67 -12.86
C LEU A 73 3.54 -4.58 -12.86
N GLU A 74 3.47 -5.77 -13.45
CA GLU A 74 4.65 -6.62 -13.64
C GLU A 74 5.60 -5.97 -14.64
N SER A 75 5.05 -5.55 -15.79
CA SER A 75 5.79 -4.85 -16.85
C SER A 75 6.39 -3.53 -16.36
N LEU A 76 5.61 -2.72 -15.65
CA LEU A 76 6.08 -1.48 -15.02
C LEU A 76 7.20 -1.75 -14.00
N GLY A 77 7.05 -2.80 -13.18
CA GLY A 77 8.09 -3.21 -12.22
C GLY A 77 9.41 -3.61 -12.87
N VAL A 78 9.39 -4.24 -14.05
CA VAL A 78 10.61 -4.57 -14.81
C VAL A 78 11.33 -3.31 -15.31
N ILE A 79 10.57 -2.33 -15.82
CA ILE A 79 11.14 -1.06 -16.30
C ILE A 79 11.73 -0.25 -15.14
N LEU A 80 10.99 -0.15 -14.03
CA LEU A 80 11.46 0.58 -12.84
C LEU A 80 12.80 0.04 -12.33
N LYS A 81 13.05 -1.27 -12.43
CA LYS A 81 14.34 -1.88 -12.04
C LYS A 81 15.55 -1.40 -12.87
N GLN A 82 15.34 -0.79 -14.04
CA GLN A 82 16.44 -0.32 -14.90
C GLN A 82 17.07 1.00 -14.41
N GLY A 83 16.29 1.86 -13.76
CA GLY A 83 16.82 3.06 -13.11
C GLY A 83 17.54 2.74 -11.80
N SER A 84 18.39 3.62 -11.30
CA SER A 84 18.86 3.61 -9.90
C SER A 84 17.73 4.06 -8.96
N SER A 85 17.86 3.83 -7.66
CA SER A 85 16.90 4.35 -6.67
C SER A 85 17.03 5.86 -6.45
N ASN A 86 18.22 6.40 -6.71
CA ASN A 86 18.54 7.82 -6.51
C ASN A 86 18.38 8.65 -7.78
N ASP A 87 18.05 8.02 -8.92
CA ASP A 87 17.81 8.75 -10.16
C ASP A 87 16.55 9.60 -9.99
N ILE A 88 16.54 10.78 -10.61
CA ILE A 88 15.31 11.53 -10.84
C ILE A 88 14.47 10.75 -11.85
N MET A 89 13.17 10.63 -11.63
CA MET A 89 12.28 9.90 -12.53
C MET A 89 11.12 10.78 -12.98
N THR A 90 10.90 10.84 -14.29
CA THR A 90 9.79 11.60 -14.88
C THR A 90 8.84 10.67 -15.62
N LEU A 91 7.55 10.77 -15.30
CA LEU A 91 6.45 10.12 -16.00
C LEU A 91 5.87 11.09 -17.02
N ILE A 92 5.77 10.69 -18.29
CA ILE A 92 5.26 11.55 -19.37
C ILE A 92 4.19 10.79 -20.16
N ALA A 93 3.01 11.37 -20.31
CA ALA A 93 1.96 10.87 -21.18
C ALA A 93 1.28 12.00 -21.94
N GLU A 94 1.00 11.78 -23.22
CA GLU A 94 0.27 12.74 -24.06
C GLU A 94 -1.23 12.78 -23.73
N ASP A 95 -2.01 13.64 -24.40
CA ASP A 95 -3.45 13.79 -24.15
C ASP A 95 -4.27 12.51 -24.45
N ASN A 96 -3.87 11.75 -25.47
CA ASN A 96 -4.45 10.45 -25.83
C ASN A 96 -3.31 9.44 -25.93
N PRO A 97 -2.80 8.98 -24.79
CA PRO A 97 -1.57 8.21 -24.78
C PRO A 97 -1.83 6.76 -25.21
N ASP A 98 -1.04 6.26 -26.15
CA ASP A 98 -0.89 4.81 -26.39
C ASP A 98 0.24 4.22 -25.51
N VAL A 99 1.10 5.10 -24.99
CA VAL A 99 2.30 4.75 -24.22
C VAL A 99 2.50 5.71 -23.06
N LEU A 100 3.04 5.19 -21.96
CA LEU A 100 3.65 5.95 -20.88
C LEU A 100 5.16 5.96 -21.08
N LEU A 101 5.77 7.15 -21.12
CA LEU A 101 7.21 7.32 -21.15
C LEU A 101 7.74 7.49 -19.73
N LEU A 102 8.79 6.72 -19.40
CA LEU A 102 9.52 6.80 -18.15
C LEU A 102 10.95 7.25 -18.45
N VAL A 103 11.34 8.39 -17.90
CA VAL A 103 12.69 8.96 -18.04
C VAL A 103 13.40 8.88 -16.70
N PHE A 104 14.61 8.33 -16.67
CA PHE A 104 15.49 8.31 -15.50
C PHE A 104 16.73 9.15 -15.76
N GLU A 105 17.04 10.07 -14.86
CA GLU A 105 18.19 10.97 -14.95
C GLU A 105 19.14 10.74 -13.76
N ASP A 106 20.36 10.26 -14.05
CA ASP A 106 21.45 10.13 -13.08
C ASP A 106 22.38 11.33 -13.23
N HIS A 107 22.25 12.32 -12.34
CA HIS A 107 23.05 13.54 -12.36
C HIS A 107 24.53 13.31 -12.02
N GLU A 108 24.89 12.24 -11.33
CA GLU A 108 26.29 11.95 -10.99
C GLU A 108 27.04 11.39 -12.20
N LYS A 109 26.36 10.59 -13.02
CA LYS A 109 26.95 9.92 -14.19
C LYS A 109 26.60 10.56 -15.53
N ASP A 110 25.84 11.65 -15.53
CA ASP A 110 25.34 12.33 -16.73
C ASP A 110 24.66 11.33 -17.69
N ARG A 111 23.80 10.47 -17.14
CA ARG A 111 23.14 9.38 -17.87
C ARG A 111 21.64 9.55 -17.85
N ILE A 112 21.04 9.57 -19.04
CA ILE A 112 19.59 9.58 -19.24
C ILE A 112 19.18 8.21 -19.80
N SER A 113 18.09 7.65 -19.27
CA SER A 113 17.50 6.39 -19.75
C SER A 113 16.01 6.57 -19.97
N GLU A 114 15.55 6.29 -21.18
CA GLU A 114 14.15 6.46 -21.60
C GLU A 114 13.53 5.11 -21.92
N PHE A 115 12.36 4.84 -21.36
CA PHE A 115 11.62 3.61 -21.56
C PHE A 115 10.17 3.92 -21.90
N SER A 116 9.64 3.29 -22.95
CA SER A 116 8.23 3.37 -23.29
C SER A 116 7.51 2.09 -22.85
N LEU A 117 6.44 2.27 -22.08
CA LEU A 117 5.52 1.21 -21.67
C LEU A 117 4.19 1.39 -22.41
N LYS A 118 3.72 0.34 -23.08
CA LYS A 118 2.41 0.36 -23.74
C LYS A 118 1.29 0.39 -22.71
N LEU A 119 0.31 1.25 -22.95
CA LEU A 119 -0.91 1.29 -22.16
C LEU A 119 -1.89 0.21 -22.63
N ILE A 120 -2.78 -0.16 -21.71
CA ILE A 120 -3.85 -1.11 -21.96
C ILE A 120 -5.19 -0.50 -21.55
N ASP A 121 -6.25 -0.87 -22.26
CA ASP A 121 -7.59 -0.50 -21.86
C ASP A 121 -8.06 -1.41 -20.74
N ILE A 122 -8.39 -0.83 -19.59
CA ILE A 122 -8.89 -1.53 -18.42
C ILE A 122 -10.22 -0.90 -18.01
N ASP A 123 -11.25 -1.72 -17.89
CA ASP A 123 -12.54 -1.28 -17.38
C ASP A 123 -12.39 -0.72 -15.96
N SER A 124 -12.92 0.48 -15.74
CA SER A 124 -12.76 1.21 -14.48
C SER A 124 -14.05 1.17 -13.68
N ASP A 125 -14.07 0.31 -12.65
CA ASP A 125 -15.10 0.33 -11.61
C ASP A 125 -14.52 1.02 -10.37
N VAL A 126 -14.60 2.36 -10.33
CA VAL A 126 -14.20 3.12 -9.14
C VAL A 126 -15.27 2.97 -8.07
N LEU A 127 -14.92 2.30 -6.99
CA LEU A 127 -15.73 2.21 -5.78
C LEU A 127 -15.61 3.49 -4.98
N THR A 128 -16.76 4.06 -4.61
CA THR A 128 -16.80 5.09 -3.58
C THR A 128 -16.54 4.43 -2.23
N ILE A 129 -15.55 4.94 -1.51
CA ILE A 129 -15.21 4.47 -0.16
C ILE A 129 -15.76 5.50 0.81
N ASP A 130 -16.80 5.12 1.55
CA ASP A 130 -17.37 5.96 2.59
C ASP A 130 -16.48 5.97 3.84
N ASP A 131 -16.52 7.08 4.59
CA ASP A 131 -15.90 7.14 5.91
C ASP A 131 -16.63 6.18 6.85
N MET A 132 -15.89 5.21 7.38
CA MET A 132 -16.42 4.21 8.30
C MET A 132 -15.99 4.49 9.74
N ASP A 133 -16.92 4.37 10.67
CA ASP A 133 -16.58 4.31 12.08
C ASP A 133 -15.86 2.99 12.38
N HIS A 134 -14.76 3.07 13.13
CA HIS A 134 -13.97 1.91 13.52
C HIS A 134 -14.02 1.70 15.04
N ASP A 135 -14.07 0.43 15.45
CA ASP A 135 -14.11 0.05 16.87
C ASP A 135 -12.73 0.13 17.51
N CYS A 136 -11.67 -0.12 16.73
CA CYS A 136 -10.27 0.00 17.13
C CYS A 136 -9.45 0.76 16.08
N SER A 137 -8.52 1.58 16.53
CA SER A 137 -7.46 2.18 15.71
C SER A 137 -6.10 1.96 16.38
N ILE A 138 -5.16 1.39 15.64
CA ILE A 138 -3.81 1.07 16.09
C ILE A 138 -2.82 1.87 15.24
N SER A 139 -1.80 2.45 15.87
CA SER A 139 -0.61 2.98 15.19
C SER A 139 0.61 2.30 15.77
N MET A 140 1.45 1.71 14.92
CA MET A 140 2.66 1.00 15.35
C MET A 140 3.77 1.07 14.29
N PRO A 141 5.02 0.70 14.63
CA PRO A 141 6.11 0.63 13.66
C PRO A 141 5.76 -0.35 12.54
N SER A 142 5.91 0.07 11.28
CA SER A 142 5.61 -0.78 10.12
C SER A 142 6.52 -2.01 10.07
N ALA A 143 7.80 -1.84 10.44
CA ALA A 143 8.77 -2.91 10.51
C ALA A 143 8.38 -4.01 11.50
N ASP A 144 7.83 -3.64 12.67
CA ASP A 144 7.37 -4.59 13.67
C ASP A 144 6.16 -5.37 13.18
N PHE A 145 5.18 -4.67 12.59
CA PHE A 145 4.02 -5.32 11.98
C PHE A 145 4.43 -6.30 10.88
N ALA A 146 5.34 -5.87 10.00
CA ALA A 146 5.88 -6.70 8.93
C ALA A 146 6.59 -7.94 9.45
N LYS A 147 7.39 -7.80 10.51
CA LYS A 147 8.06 -8.93 11.16
C LYS A 147 7.05 -9.91 11.73
N VAL A 148 6.06 -9.43 12.49
CA VAL A 148 5.03 -10.28 13.10
C VAL A 148 4.26 -11.05 12.03
N VAL A 149 3.80 -10.39 10.97
CA VAL A 149 3.07 -11.05 9.88
C VAL A 149 3.91 -12.13 9.21
N ARG A 150 5.19 -11.85 8.90
CA ARG A 150 6.09 -12.84 8.27
C ARG A 150 6.34 -14.04 9.18
N ASP A 151 6.58 -13.80 10.46
CA ASP A 151 6.79 -14.86 11.46
C ASP A 151 5.54 -15.74 11.58
N MET A 152 4.36 -15.13 11.73
CA MET A 152 3.10 -15.86 11.88
C MET A 152 2.68 -16.65 10.63
N ARG A 153 2.99 -16.12 9.43
CA ARG A 153 2.73 -16.82 8.15
C ARG A 153 3.47 -18.14 8.03
N THR A 154 4.60 -18.31 8.72
CA THR A 154 5.32 -19.60 8.73
C THR A 154 4.55 -20.71 9.47
N LEU A 155 3.61 -20.33 10.33
CA LEU A 155 2.85 -21.25 11.18
C LEU A 155 1.46 -21.55 10.62
N SER A 156 0.76 -20.55 10.06
CA SER A 156 -0.62 -20.68 9.60
C SER A 156 -0.95 -19.78 8.42
N GLU A 157 -1.90 -20.23 7.60
CA GLU A 157 -2.53 -19.42 6.53
C GLU A 157 -3.57 -18.42 7.07
N SER A 158 -3.84 -18.45 8.38
CA SER A 158 -4.73 -17.52 9.09
C SER A 158 -3.98 -16.80 10.20
N LEU A 159 -4.11 -15.48 10.24
CA LEU A 159 -3.61 -14.65 11.34
C LEU A 159 -4.79 -14.01 12.08
N GLN A 160 -4.93 -14.34 13.35
CA GLN A 160 -5.88 -13.72 14.26
C GLN A 160 -5.26 -12.47 14.90
N ILE A 161 -5.99 -11.36 14.87
CA ILE A 161 -5.65 -10.09 15.49
C ILE A 161 -6.69 -9.79 16.57
N LEU A 162 -6.26 -9.90 17.82
CA LEU A 162 -7.07 -9.59 19.00
C LEU A 162 -6.60 -8.26 19.60
N VAL A 163 -7.51 -7.32 19.73
CA VAL A 163 -7.24 -5.99 20.31
C VAL A 163 -7.96 -5.84 21.63
N THR A 164 -7.21 -5.42 22.64
CA THR A 164 -7.69 -5.09 23.98
C THR A 164 -7.21 -3.67 24.32
N LYS A 165 -7.66 -3.14 25.46
CA LYS A 165 -7.37 -1.76 25.87
C LYS A 165 -5.87 -1.42 25.89
N ASP A 166 -5.05 -2.37 26.34
CA ASP A 166 -3.64 -2.13 26.60
C ASP A 166 -2.71 -2.96 25.70
N SER A 167 -3.26 -3.83 24.84
CA SER A 167 -2.45 -4.73 24.03
C SER A 167 -3.12 -5.21 22.75
N ILE A 168 -2.26 -5.51 21.77
CA ILE A 168 -2.58 -6.19 20.52
C ILE A 168 -1.94 -7.57 20.59
N LYS A 169 -2.72 -8.61 20.35
CA LYS A 169 -2.24 -9.98 20.28
C LYS A 169 -2.44 -10.52 18.86
N PHE A 170 -1.34 -10.92 18.26
CA PHE A 170 -1.31 -11.66 17.01
C PHE A 170 -1.21 -13.14 17.33
N LYS A 171 -2.09 -13.98 16.79
CA LYS A 171 -2.09 -15.44 17.02
C LYS A 171 -2.18 -16.18 15.68
N ALA A 172 -1.32 -17.18 15.51
CA ALA A 172 -1.41 -18.15 14.43
C ALA A 172 -1.55 -19.56 15.02
N ASP A 173 -2.44 -20.35 14.42
CA ASP A 173 -2.73 -21.73 14.80
C ASP A 173 -2.66 -22.59 13.54
N GLY A 174 -1.74 -23.56 13.51
CA GLY A 174 -1.49 -24.36 12.31
C GLY A 174 -0.92 -25.74 12.63
N SER A 175 -0.70 -26.54 11.58
CA SER A 175 -0.40 -27.97 11.70
C SER A 175 0.93 -28.27 12.42
N ILE A 176 1.92 -27.39 12.29
CA ILE A 176 3.24 -27.54 12.90
C ILE A 176 3.31 -26.97 14.34
N GLY A 177 2.30 -26.22 14.77
CA GLY A 177 2.24 -25.60 16.09
C GLY A 177 1.47 -24.29 16.13
N THR A 178 1.48 -23.67 17.31
CA THR A 178 0.81 -22.39 17.57
C THR A 178 1.84 -21.33 17.95
N GLY A 179 1.57 -20.08 17.58
CA GLY A 179 2.41 -18.93 17.90
C GLY A 179 1.56 -17.75 18.32
N SER A 180 2.08 -16.94 19.25
CA SER A 180 1.46 -15.66 19.57
C SER A 180 2.47 -14.59 19.92
N VAL A 181 2.25 -13.38 19.42
CA VAL A 181 3.02 -12.18 19.77
C VAL A 181 2.08 -11.18 20.40
N ILE A 182 2.48 -10.61 21.54
CA ILE A 182 1.71 -9.60 22.26
C ILE A 182 2.51 -8.30 22.28
N LEU A 183 1.94 -7.24 21.71
CA LEU A 183 2.48 -5.89 21.75
C LEU A 183 1.64 -5.06 22.72
N LYS A 184 2.29 -4.41 23.68
CA LYS A 184 1.62 -3.51 24.62
C LYS A 184 1.71 -2.07 24.14
N ALA A 185 0.65 -1.31 24.39
CA ALA A 185 0.66 0.13 24.15
C ALA A 185 1.77 0.78 24.98
N HIS A 186 2.59 1.59 24.32
CA HIS A 186 3.66 2.34 24.95
C HIS A 186 4.00 3.57 24.11
N THR A 187 4.55 4.59 24.77
CA THR A 187 5.10 5.77 24.11
C THR A 187 6.60 5.78 24.33
N ASP A 188 7.35 5.70 23.23
CA ASP A 188 8.80 5.92 23.22
C ASP A 188 9.04 7.43 23.22
N LEU A 189 9.82 7.91 24.21
CA LEU A 189 10.08 9.33 24.44
C LEU A 189 11.16 9.90 23.52
N ASP A 190 12.04 9.04 22.99
CA ASP A 190 13.15 9.44 22.13
C ASP A 190 12.72 9.42 20.65
N ASP A 191 11.91 8.43 20.28
CA ASP A 191 11.40 8.30 18.92
C ASP A 191 9.93 7.85 18.90
N THR A 192 9.04 8.83 18.72
CA THR A 192 7.59 8.57 18.68
C THR A 192 7.17 7.60 17.58
N LYS A 193 7.98 7.35 16.55
CA LYS A 193 7.69 6.37 15.48
C LYS A 193 7.83 4.93 15.95
N LYS A 194 8.56 4.70 17.06
CA LYS A 194 8.68 3.40 17.72
C LYS A 194 7.52 3.07 18.66
N SER A 195 6.65 4.07 18.92
CA SER A 195 5.53 3.92 19.84
C SER A 195 4.44 3.00 19.29
N VAL A 196 3.76 2.29 20.18
CA VAL A 196 2.53 1.54 19.87
C VAL A 196 1.37 2.25 20.55
N ARG A 197 0.44 2.77 19.75
CA ARG A 197 -0.77 3.47 20.23
C ARG A 197 -2.00 2.63 19.88
N ILE A 198 -2.92 2.55 20.83
CA ILE A 198 -4.20 1.86 20.69
C ILE A 198 -5.28 2.85 21.12
N ASP A 199 -6.22 3.13 20.23
CA ASP A 199 -7.48 3.79 20.51
C ASP A 199 -8.60 2.77 20.32
N MET A 200 -9.33 2.45 21.39
CA MET A 200 -10.27 1.34 21.40
C MET A 200 -11.59 1.76 22.03
N ASN A 201 -12.64 1.72 21.20
CA ASN A 201 -14.03 1.85 21.61
C ASN A 201 -14.58 0.49 22.08
N LYS A 202 -14.30 -0.58 21.34
CA LYS A 202 -14.72 -1.95 21.67
C LYS A 202 -13.60 -2.96 21.36
N PRO A 203 -13.45 -4.03 22.16
CA PRO A 203 -12.55 -5.13 21.82
C PRO A 203 -12.92 -5.74 20.47
N VAL A 204 -11.92 -6.09 19.68
CA VAL A 204 -12.08 -6.68 18.35
C VAL A 204 -11.24 -7.95 18.27
N ASN A 205 -11.79 -9.00 17.65
CA ASN A 205 -11.09 -10.26 17.43
C ASN A 205 -11.38 -10.78 16.01
N LEU A 206 -10.49 -10.48 15.07
CA LEU A 206 -10.70 -10.80 13.67
C LEU A 206 -9.58 -11.68 13.14
N SER A 207 -9.94 -12.59 12.22
CA SER A 207 -9.01 -13.45 11.51
C SER A 207 -8.83 -12.97 10.08
N PHE A 208 -7.62 -13.04 9.53
CA PHE A 208 -7.31 -12.62 8.16
C PHE A 208 -6.46 -13.66 7.44
N GLY A 209 -6.51 -13.66 6.10
CA GLY A 209 -5.60 -14.47 5.30
C GLY A 209 -4.16 -13.99 5.44
N ALA A 210 -3.27 -14.85 5.94
CA ALA A 210 -1.86 -14.51 6.16
C ALA A 210 -1.13 -14.16 4.86
N LYS A 211 -1.57 -14.73 3.72
CA LYS A 211 -1.10 -14.36 2.37
C LYS A 211 -1.30 -12.87 2.09
N TYR A 212 -2.52 -12.35 2.24
CA TYR A 212 -2.84 -10.95 1.96
C TYR A 212 -2.07 -10.02 2.88
N LEU A 213 -2.02 -10.32 4.18
CA LEU A 213 -1.22 -9.52 5.12
C LEU A 213 0.26 -9.49 4.74
N ASN A 214 0.80 -10.63 4.28
CA ASN A 214 2.20 -10.70 3.82
C ASN A 214 2.46 -9.85 2.57
N ASP A 215 1.47 -9.68 1.70
CA ASP A 215 1.57 -8.76 0.56
C ASP A 215 1.47 -7.30 1.03
N ILE A 216 0.53 -6.99 1.93
CA ILE A 216 0.33 -5.65 2.50
C ILE A 216 1.59 -5.13 3.21
N VAL A 217 2.32 -5.99 3.94
CA VAL A 217 3.52 -5.55 4.68
C VAL A 217 4.72 -5.21 3.79
N LYS A 218 4.66 -5.43 2.47
CA LYS A 218 5.67 -4.93 1.52
C LYS A 218 5.68 -3.40 1.45
N ALA A 219 4.56 -2.76 1.78
CA ALA A 219 4.44 -1.30 1.91
C ALA A 219 5.23 -0.71 3.09
N SER A 220 5.79 -1.53 4.00
CA SER A 220 6.55 -1.02 5.16
C SER A 220 7.80 -0.22 4.77
N SER A 221 8.27 -0.32 3.52
CA SER A 221 9.36 0.50 2.99
C SER A 221 8.96 1.95 2.65
N LEU A 222 7.65 2.23 2.62
CA LEU A 222 7.06 3.53 2.27
C LEU A 222 6.83 4.43 3.49
N ALA A 223 6.60 3.84 4.66
CA ALA A 223 6.31 4.59 5.88
C ALA A 223 6.87 3.87 7.11
N ASP A 224 7.40 4.64 8.07
CA ASP A 224 7.96 4.12 9.33
C ASP A 224 6.88 3.53 10.25
N THR A 225 5.63 3.98 10.09
CA THR A 225 4.48 3.56 10.90
C THR A 225 3.34 3.08 10.01
N VAL A 226 2.59 2.10 10.51
CA VAL A 226 1.35 1.61 9.91
C VAL A 226 0.17 1.94 10.83
N ASN A 227 -0.95 2.38 10.24
CA ASN A 227 -2.21 2.57 10.95
C ASN A 227 -3.17 1.43 10.58
N ILE A 228 -3.72 0.73 11.57
CA ILE A 228 -4.62 -0.40 11.38
C ILE A 228 -5.94 -0.06 12.07
N LYS A 229 -7.03 0.03 11.31
CA LYS A 229 -8.37 0.25 11.84
C LYS A 229 -9.24 -0.98 11.64
N LEU A 230 -9.92 -1.41 12.70
CA LEU A 230 -10.67 -2.66 12.75
C LEU A 230 -12.09 -2.43 13.27
N THR A 231 -13.03 -3.18 12.74
CA THR A 231 -14.41 -3.30 13.22
C THR A 231 -14.97 -4.65 12.76
N ASP A 232 -15.90 -5.23 13.51
CA ASP A 232 -16.47 -6.55 13.19
C ASP A 232 -17.46 -6.51 12.01
N LYS A 233 -17.78 -5.31 11.50
CA LYS A 233 -18.83 -5.10 10.50
C LYS A 233 -18.31 -4.76 9.09
N ALA A 234 -17.01 -4.57 8.93
CA ALA A 234 -16.43 -4.05 7.71
C ALA A 234 -15.00 -4.58 7.50
N PRO A 235 -14.46 -4.44 6.27
CA PRO A 235 -13.05 -4.72 6.02
C PRO A 235 -12.12 -3.92 6.94
N ALA A 236 -11.02 -4.53 7.34
CA ALA A 236 -9.94 -3.85 8.05
C ALA A 236 -9.27 -2.84 7.11
N LEU A 237 -9.01 -1.63 7.61
CA LEU A 237 -8.21 -0.63 6.92
C LEU A 237 -6.77 -0.66 7.43
N ILE A 238 -5.81 -0.95 6.55
CA ILE A 238 -4.38 -0.87 6.83
C ILE A 238 -3.79 0.26 5.96
N GLU A 239 -3.31 1.32 6.60
CA GLU A 239 -2.85 2.55 5.95
C GLU A 239 -1.36 2.80 6.23
N TYR A 240 -0.62 3.05 5.15
CA TYR A 240 0.73 3.62 5.17
C TYR A 240 0.64 5.07 4.67
N LYS A 241 0.96 6.03 5.54
CA LYS A 241 0.96 7.45 5.16
C LYS A 241 2.22 7.80 4.41
N LEU A 242 2.06 8.44 3.26
CA LEU A 242 3.15 8.97 2.45
C LEU A 242 3.34 10.46 2.78
N GLN A 243 4.43 11.07 2.32
CA GLN A 243 4.65 12.51 2.55
C GLN A 243 3.57 13.40 1.91
N GLY A 244 2.94 12.96 0.81
CA GLY A 244 1.82 13.63 0.16
C GLY A 244 0.79 12.62 -0.34
N GLY A 245 0.12 11.91 0.57
CA GLY A 245 -0.93 10.95 0.23
C GLY A 245 -0.89 9.70 1.09
N TYR A 246 -1.34 8.57 0.55
CA TYR A 246 -1.43 7.31 1.28
C TYR A 246 -1.43 6.10 0.37
N LEU A 247 -1.07 4.96 0.96
CA LEU A 247 -1.41 3.64 0.44
C LEU A 247 -2.28 2.91 1.47
N ARG A 248 -3.52 2.63 1.09
CA ARG A 248 -4.54 1.98 1.92
C ARG A 248 -4.89 0.62 1.35
N TYR A 249 -5.06 -0.33 2.26
CA TYR A 249 -5.54 -1.67 1.97
C TYR A 249 -6.80 -1.91 2.78
N TYR A 250 -7.87 -2.36 2.11
CA TYR A 250 -9.10 -2.80 2.75
C TYR A 250 -9.18 -4.32 2.59
N LEU A 251 -9.06 -5.03 3.71
CA LEU A 251 -8.99 -6.49 3.73
C LEU A 251 -10.20 -7.06 4.49
N ALA A 252 -11.00 -7.86 3.80
CA ALA A 252 -12.12 -8.54 4.44
C ALA A 252 -11.62 -9.56 5.48
N PRO A 253 -12.23 -9.62 6.68
CA PRO A 253 -11.92 -10.67 7.64
C PRO A 253 -12.41 -12.03 7.12
N LYS A 254 -11.74 -13.09 7.57
CA LYS A 254 -12.25 -14.46 7.47
C LYS A 254 -13.34 -14.61 8.53
N PHE A 255 -14.55 -14.90 8.09
CA PHE A 255 -15.58 -15.43 8.96
C PHE A 255 -15.34 -16.94 9.09
N GLU A 256 -15.29 -17.44 10.31
CA GLU A 256 -15.43 -18.87 10.53
C GLU A 256 -16.90 -19.21 10.19
N ASP A 257 -17.12 -20.22 9.36
CA ASP A 257 -18.47 -20.75 9.19
C ASP A 257 -18.95 -21.19 10.59
N GLU A 258 -20.01 -20.56 11.10
CA GLU A 258 -20.68 -21.04 12.30
C GLU A 258 -21.28 -22.42 11.95
N GLU A 259 -20.60 -23.50 12.38
CA GLU A 259 -21.21 -24.83 12.47
C GLU A 259 -22.27 -24.88 13.58
#